data_AF-A0A2D6IUI8-F1
#
_entry.id   AF-A0A2D6IUI8-F1
#
_cell.length_a   1.000
_cell.length_b   1.000
_cell.length_c   1.000
_cell.angle_alpha   90.00
_cell.angle_beta   90.00
_cell.angle_gamma   90.00
#
_symmetry.space_group_name_H-M   'P 1'
#
loop_
_entity.id
_entity.type
_entity.pdbx_description
1 polymer ?
#
loop_
_entity_poly.entity_id
_entity_poly.type
_entity_poly.pdbx_seq_one_letter_code
_entity_poly.pdbx_strand_id
1 'polypeptide(L)'
;MAKHARAIKKGGGFREVKRWNVQDDLPPEQRAVNVAKVRDWIKVAQDQGMSVIVVTNALTQSGIMGRLKNDVSGTGVKFNDTGLMQNSRFSDWIRAAVKENLS
;
A
#
# COMPACT_ATOMS: atom_id res chain seq x y z
N MET A 1 -2.77 -0.36 10.41
CA MET A 1 -2.53 0.56 9.26
C MET A 1 -2.66 2.06 9.54
N ALA A 2 -3.64 2.56 10.31
CA ALA A 2 -3.82 4.01 10.50
C ALA A 2 -2.59 4.72 11.13
N LYS A 3 -1.93 4.09 12.11
CA LYS A 3 -0.69 4.61 12.71
C LYS A 3 0.45 4.71 11.69
N HIS A 4 0.63 3.68 10.84
CA HIS A 4 1.65 3.68 9.78
C HIS A 4 1.39 4.77 8.74
N ALA A 5 0.15 4.94 8.28
CA ALA A 5 -0.19 5.99 7.33
C ALA A 5 0.18 7.40 7.85
N ARG A 6 -0.08 7.67 9.14
CA ARG A 6 0.33 8.93 9.78
C ARG A 6 1.85 9.09 9.85
N ALA A 7 2.57 8.02 10.23
CA ALA A 7 4.03 8.04 10.30
C ALA A 7 4.67 8.28 8.92
N ILE A 8 4.17 7.59 7.88
CA ILE A 8 4.61 7.76 6.50
C ILE A 8 4.35 9.19 6.01
N LYS A 9 3.18 9.77 6.31
CA LYS A 9 2.89 11.16 5.95
C LYS A 9 3.83 12.15 6.64
N LYS A 10 4.11 11.95 7.93
CA LYS A 10 4.98 12.82 8.72
C LYS A 10 6.46 12.75 8.28
N GLY A 11 6.95 11.55 7.95
CA GLY A 11 8.37 11.33 7.68
C GLY A 11 8.77 11.22 6.19
N GLY A 12 7.81 11.03 5.29
CA GLY A 12 8.09 10.64 3.90
C GLY A 12 8.01 11.74 2.85
N GLY A 13 7.68 12.98 3.23
CA GLY A 13 7.55 14.09 2.28
C GLY A 13 6.35 13.97 1.30
N PHE A 14 5.39 13.09 1.59
CA PHE A 14 4.21 12.91 0.75
C PHE A 14 3.14 13.97 1.05
N ARG A 15 2.58 14.61 0.01
CA ARG A 15 1.47 15.56 0.13
C ARG A 15 0.25 14.91 0.82
N GLU A 16 -0.05 13.67 0.46
CA GLU A 16 -1.12 12.89 1.06
C GLU A 16 -0.76 11.40 1.18
N VAL A 17 -1.29 10.76 2.21
CA VAL A 17 -1.22 9.31 2.39
C VAL A 17 -2.62 8.81 2.72
N LYS A 18 -3.14 7.92 1.87
CA LYS A 18 -4.41 7.21 2.09
C LYS A 18 -4.12 5.75 2.42
N ARG A 19 -5.02 5.11 3.17
CA ARG A 19 -4.97 3.66 3.42
C ARG A 19 -6.07 2.98 2.64
N TRP A 20 -5.73 1.85 2.03
CA TRP A 20 -6.68 0.97 1.38
C TRP A 20 -6.71 -0.35 2.14
N ASN A 21 -7.91 -0.79 2.54
CA ASN A 21 -8.11 -2.08 3.17
C ASN A 21 -8.99 -2.93 2.24
N VAL A 22 -8.35 -3.76 1.42
CA VAL A 22 -9.05 -4.82 0.69
C VAL A 22 -8.94 -6.07 1.53
N GLN A 23 -10.08 -6.56 1.99
CA GLN A 23 -10.15 -7.87 2.60
C GLN A 23 -10.47 -8.88 1.49
N ASP A 24 -9.83 -10.04 1.53
CA ASP A 24 -9.97 -11.09 0.51
C ASP A 24 -11.33 -11.82 0.62
N ASP A 25 -11.96 -11.77 1.78
CA ASP A 25 -13.25 -12.37 2.12
C ASP A 25 -14.45 -11.42 1.93
N LEU A 26 -14.21 -10.20 1.44
CA LEU A 26 -15.30 -9.26 1.18
C LEU A 26 -16.20 -9.76 0.04
N PRO A 27 -17.52 -9.66 0.20
CA PRO A 27 -18.46 -9.87 -0.90
C PRO A 27 -18.12 -9.02 -2.13
N PRO A 28 -18.31 -9.53 -3.36
CA PRO A 28 -17.91 -8.86 -4.59
C PRO A 28 -18.40 -7.41 -4.72
N GLU A 29 -19.63 -7.14 -4.29
CA GLU A 29 -20.24 -5.81 -4.34
C GLU A 29 -19.56 -4.81 -3.39
N GLN A 30 -19.23 -5.26 -2.18
CA GLN A 30 -18.51 -4.42 -1.21
C GLN A 30 -17.06 -4.18 -1.65
N ARG A 31 -16.45 -5.20 -2.26
CA ARG A 31 -15.13 -5.08 -2.88
C ARG A 31 -15.14 -4.06 -4.01
N ALA A 32 -16.13 -4.08 -4.89
CA ALA A 32 -16.27 -3.14 -5.99
C ALA A 32 -16.37 -1.68 -5.49
N VAL A 33 -17.15 -1.44 -4.43
CA VAL A 33 -17.25 -0.11 -3.78
C VAL A 33 -15.89 0.35 -3.25
N ASN A 34 -15.12 -0.54 -2.61
CA ASN A 34 -13.78 -0.21 -2.12
C ASN A 34 -12.79 0.10 -3.25
N VAL A 35 -12.86 -0.63 -4.37
CA VAL A 35 -12.03 -0.38 -5.55
C VAL A 35 -12.39 0.97 -6.18
N ALA A 36 -13.68 1.27 -6.38
CA ALA A 36 -14.14 2.55 -6.91
C ALA A 36 -13.61 3.73 -6.09
N LYS A 37 -13.72 3.64 -4.75
CA LYS A 37 -13.21 4.66 -3.83
C LYS A 37 -11.71 4.92 -3.98
N VAL A 38 -10.90 3.88 -4.23
CA VAL A 38 -9.46 4.04 -4.43
C VAL A 38 -9.16 4.65 -5.80
N ARG A 39 -9.88 4.25 -6.84
CA ARG A 39 -9.76 4.85 -8.16
C ARG A 39 -10.14 6.34 -8.14
N ASP A 40 -11.14 6.73 -7.35
CA ASP A 40 -11.49 8.13 -7.15
C ASP A 40 -10.39 8.91 -6.44
N TRP A 41 -9.76 8.35 -5.40
CA TRP A 41 -8.61 8.99 -4.76
C TRP A 41 -7.45 9.21 -5.72
N ILE A 42 -7.18 8.22 -6.57
CA ILE A 42 -6.14 8.30 -7.60
C ILE A 42 -6.48 9.43 -8.58
N LYS A 43 -7.72 9.45 -9.09
CA LYS A 43 -8.17 10.47 -10.02
C LYS A 43 -8.07 11.87 -9.43
N VAL A 44 -8.61 12.10 -8.24
CA VAL A 44 -8.54 13.41 -7.55
C VAL A 44 -7.09 13.85 -7.35
N ALA A 45 -6.20 12.92 -7.03
CA ALA A 45 -4.79 13.22 -6.88
C ALA A 45 -4.14 13.67 -8.19
N GLN A 46 -4.42 12.94 -9.28
CA GLN A 46 -3.89 13.22 -10.61
C GLN A 46 -4.47 14.50 -11.22
N ASP A 47 -5.75 14.78 -11.00
CA ASP A 47 -6.41 16.03 -11.41
C ASP A 47 -5.76 17.25 -10.73
N GLN A 48 -5.09 17.05 -9.60
CA GLN A 48 -4.28 18.07 -8.90
C GLN A 48 -2.78 18.02 -9.28
N GLY A 49 -2.42 17.35 -10.38
CA GLY A 49 -1.05 17.25 -10.87
C GLY A 49 -0.13 16.33 -10.07
N MET A 50 -0.66 15.45 -9.21
CA MET A 50 0.19 14.52 -8.45
C MET A 50 0.52 13.24 -9.21
N SER A 51 1.74 12.75 -8.99
CA SER A 51 2.06 11.34 -9.16
C SER A 51 1.54 10.52 -7.98
N VAL A 52 0.93 9.37 -8.26
CA VAL A 52 0.42 8.46 -7.22
C VAL A 52 1.21 7.15 -7.24
N ILE A 53 1.59 6.71 -6.04
CA ILE A 53 2.27 5.43 -5.80
C ILE A 53 1.39 4.59 -4.87
N VAL A 54 1.09 3.36 -5.27
CA VAL A 54 0.40 2.37 -4.45
C VAL A 54 1.45 1.39 -3.92
N VAL A 55 1.51 1.26 -2.59
CA VAL A 55 2.41 0.34 -1.91
C VAL A 55 1.61 -0.63 -1.07
N THR A 56 1.76 -1.93 -1.34
CA THR A 56 1.13 -3.00 -0.56
C THR A 56 1.88 -3.23 0.74
N ASN A 57 1.14 -3.61 1.79
CA ASN A 57 1.69 -4.11 3.04
C ASN A 57 1.62 -5.65 3.06
N ALA A 58 2.05 -6.28 1.96
CA ALA A 58 2.09 -7.74 1.83
C ALA A 58 3.49 -8.24 2.16
N LEU A 59 3.59 -9.24 3.04
CA LEU A 59 4.89 -9.76 3.47
C LEU A 59 5.66 -10.39 2.31
N THR A 60 4.98 -11.20 1.50
CA THR A 60 5.51 -11.87 0.32
C THR A 60 4.80 -11.42 -0.95
N GLN A 61 5.49 -11.57 -2.08
CA GLN A 61 4.84 -11.50 -3.39
C GLN A 61 3.81 -12.63 -3.49
N SER A 62 2.56 -12.27 -3.74
CA SER A 62 1.41 -13.18 -3.58
C SER A 62 0.29 -12.84 -4.58
N GLY A 63 -0.65 -13.78 -4.77
CA GLY A 63 -1.79 -13.59 -5.68
C GLY A 63 -2.65 -12.37 -5.35
N ILE A 64 -2.73 -11.98 -4.07
CA ILE A 64 -3.44 -10.76 -3.65
C ILE A 64 -2.77 -9.50 -4.21
N MET A 65 -1.44 -9.44 -4.29
CA MET A 65 -0.77 -8.29 -4.91
C MET A 65 -1.14 -8.15 -6.39
N GLY A 66 -1.24 -9.27 -7.12
CA GLY A 66 -1.72 -9.29 -8.50
C GLY A 66 -3.15 -8.77 -8.63
N ARG A 67 -4.06 -9.22 -7.74
CA ARG A 67 -5.45 -8.71 -7.70
C ARG A 67 -5.50 -7.19 -7.43
N LEU A 68 -4.75 -6.71 -6.45
CA LEU A 68 -4.67 -5.28 -6.12
C LEU A 68 -4.10 -4.45 -7.27
N LYS A 69 -3.10 -4.97 -7.99
CA LYS A 69 -2.54 -4.33 -9.18
C LYS A 69 -3.60 -4.21 -10.28
N ASN A 70 -4.40 -5.26 -10.49
CA ASN A 70 -5.50 -5.26 -11.46
C ASN A 70 -6.58 -4.24 -11.12
N ASP A 71 -6.96 -4.10 -9.84
CA ASP A 71 -7.97 -3.14 -9.38
C ASP A 71 -7.63 -1.68 -9.74
N VAL A 72 -6.34 -1.33 -9.73
CA VAL A 72 -5.84 0.01 -10.08
C VAL A 72 -5.28 0.09 -11.50
N SER A 73 -5.43 -0.98 -12.30
CA SER A 73 -4.96 -0.98 -13.68
C SER A 73 -5.66 0.10 -14.51
N GLY A 74 -4.93 0.62 -15.51
CA GLY A 74 -5.41 1.70 -16.40
C GLY A 74 -5.45 3.10 -15.76
N THR A 75 -5.10 3.24 -14.49
CA THR A 75 -5.09 4.56 -13.81
C THR A 75 -3.76 5.31 -13.93
N GLY A 76 -2.69 4.67 -14.42
CA GLY A 76 -1.37 5.29 -14.54
C GLY A 76 -0.58 5.42 -13.23
N VAL A 77 -1.02 4.77 -12.14
CA VAL A 77 -0.25 4.74 -10.88
C VAL A 77 1.00 3.90 -10.99
N LYS A 78 2.00 4.21 -10.17
CA LYS A 78 3.12 3.31 -9.88
C LYS A 78 2.70 2.32 -8.80
N PHE A 79 2.99 1.04 -8.99
CA PHE A 79 2.62 -0.03 -8.05
C PHE A 79 3.89 -0.78 -7.62
N ASN A 80 4.01 -1.17 -6.34
CA ASN A 80 5.15 -2.00 -5.91
C ASN A 80 4.94 -3.46 -6.34
N ASP A 81 5.89 -3.99 -7.09
CA ASP A 81 5.78 -5.36 -7.61
C ASP A 81 6.38 -6.42 -6.68
N THR A 82 6.97 -6.01 -5.56
CA THR A 82 7.62 -6.89 -4.58
C THR A 82 6.98 -6.79 -3.20
N GLY A 83 6.97 -7.91 -2.46
CA GLY A 83 6.58 -7.93 -1.05
C GLY A 83 7.61 -7.25 -0.14
N LEU A 84 7.27 -7.10 1.14
CA LEU A 84 8.11 -6.46 2.14
C LEU A 84 9.43 -7.23 2.38
N MET A 85 9.40 -8.57 2.37
CA MET A 85 10.58 -9.39 2.64
C MET A 85 11.69 -9.20 1.61
N GLN A 86 11.33 -8.82 0.38
CA GLN A 86 12.27 -8.56 -0.70
C GLN A 86 12.94 -7.18 -0.58
N ASN A 87 12.48 -6.31 0.33
CA ASN A 87 13.12 -5.02 0.57
C ASN A 87 14.40 -5.20 1.39
N SER A 88 15.52 -4.60 0.97
CA SER A 88 16.79 -4.67 1.69
C SER A 88 16.69 -4.20 3.16
N ARG A 89 15.78 -3.27 3.47
CA ARG A 89 15.53 -2.78 4.84
C ARG A 89 14.80 -3.78 5.73
N PHE A 90 14.22 -4.84 5.17
CA PHE A 90 13.56 -5.87 5.97
C PHE A 90 14.53 -6.58 6.90
N SER A 91 15.78 -6.81 6.44
CA SER A 91 16.84 -7.35 7.28
C SER A 91 17.21 -6.43 8.44
N ASP A 92 17.18 -5.11 8.25
CA ASP A 92 17.42 -4.14 9.32
C ASP A 92 16.33 -4.21 10.40
N TRP A 93 15.07 -4.37 9.98
CA TRP A 93 13.96 -4.59 10.91
C TRP A 93 14.12 -5.89 11.70
N ILE A 94 14.51 -7.00 11.06
CA ILE A 94 14.79 -8.26 11.76
C ILE A 94 15.88 -8.05 12.81
N ARG A 95 16.99 -7.38 12.45
CA ARG A 95 18.09 -7.10 13.37
C ARG A 95 17.65 -6.25 14.56
N ALA A 96 16.81 -5.23 14.34
CA ALA A 96 16.25 -4.40 15.40
C ALA A 96 15.37 -5.21 16.35
N ALA A 97 14.44 -6.02 15.80
CA ALA A 97 13.56 -6.87 16.59
C ALA A 97 14.32 -7.87 17.46
N VAL A 98 15.36 -8.52 16.91
CA VAL A 98 16.22 -9.44 17.71
C VAL A 98 16.89 -8.69 18.86
N LYS A 99 17.47 -7.50 18.62
CA LYS A 99 18.12 -6.71 19.69
C LYS A 99 17.13 -6.32 20.79
N GLU A 100 15.93 -5.87 20.43
CA GLU A 100 14.88 -5.47 21.38
C GLU A 100 14.39 -6.61 22.28
N ASN A 101 14.52 -7.87 21.84
CA ASN A 101 14.05 -9.05 22.58
C ASN A 101 15.18 -9.83 23.28
N LEU A 102 16.44 -9.43 23.10
CA LEU A 102 17.59 -9.97 23.82
C LEU A 102 18.03 -9.10 25.01
N SER A 103 17.49 -7.87 25.11
CA SER A 103 17.65 -6.94 26.23
C SER A 103 16.56 -7.14 27.28
#